data_AF-A0A0E0Q2W1-F1
#
_entry.id   AF-A0A0E0Q2W1-F1
#
_cell.length_a   1.000
_cell.length_b   1.000
_cell.length_c   1.000
_cell.angle_alpha   90.00
_cell.angle_beta   90.00
_cell.angle_gamma   90.00
#
_symmetry.space_group_name_H-M   'P 1'
#
loop_
_entity.id
_entity.type
_entity.pdbx_description
1 polymer ?
#
loop_
_entity_poly.entity_id
_entity_poly.type
_entity_poly.pdbx_seq_one_letter_code
_entity_poly.pdbx_strand_id
1 'polypeptide(L)'
;MQARRRHARQCRLVVAGLIIVTTLLFFTGDAPRVFIDAPTQNQLPRRLPLSLAAVREAATWPADAVLLPDWEVLLLLHPNATAIAHNATCAFQGAASSPARALGRLPSSGRHAYTCAMPEPARRHQPFHAPRIVAMDAVHASPHDDDELVMMVKWSGRLVYDSVVVDGGDVLVFAKGVNPRQGVNRPASDVRCVYYRGRGGSADDVVASLPAATSAQQVFRCPPPPPAALLRVTLALAGEEEPIPSVATYSLPPASAAATHKRRHKICACTMVRDVGKFVREWVAYHAAVGVGRFILYDNGSEDDLDEQVRRLTAEGMDVTTLAWPWPKTQEAGFSHSAAVHRDACEWMAFIDVDEFIFSPNWATAASPSSSMLRSIVAVKPDVGQVSLGCVDFGPSGRTTHPPEGVTQGYTCRRRAVERHKSLLRLEAAERSLVNSVHHFELREGKRGEWNRRARVNHYKFQAWDEFRLKFRRRVSAYVADWTHRVNLQSKDRTPGLGFDPVQPAGWAAKFCEVNDTLLRDVTRRWFAAAGESQLQAAR
;
A
#
# COMPACT_ATOMS: atom_id res chain seq x y z
N MET A 1 -12.94 -44.54 -33.79
CA MET A 1 -14.29 -45.01 -33.43
C MET A 1 -14.86 -44.00 -32.42
N GLN A 2 -15.73 -43.06 -32.82
CA GLN A 2 -17.21 -43.21 -32.85
C GLN A 2 -17.77 -43.65 -31.49
N ALA A 3 -18.42 -42.78 -30.69
CA ALA A 3 -19.85 -42.36 -30.74
C ALA A 3 -20.58 -42.97 -29.50
N ARG A 4 -21.63 -42.44 -28.83
CA ARG A 4 -22.60 -41.31 -28.88
C ARG A 4 -22.83 -40.83 -27.41
N ARG A 5 -23.04 -39.55 -27.05
CA ARG A 5 -24.19 -38.61 -27.20
C ARG A 5 -25.51 -38.91 -26.41
N ARG A 6 -25.77 -38.03 -25.41
CA ARG A 6 -27.04 -37.31 -25.04
C ARG A 6 -28.25 -38.04 -24.41
N HIS A 7 -28.78 -37.51 -23.29
CA HIS A 7 -30.04 -36.71 -23.09
C HIS A 7 -30.26 -36.53 -21.54
N ALA A 8 -30.58 -35.37 -20.93
CA ALA A 8 -31.84 -34.56 -20.88
C ALA A 8 -33.04 -35.30 -20.21
N ARG A 9 -33.96 -34.74 -19.39
CA ARG A 9 -34.14 -33.44 -18.67
C ARG A 9 -35.37 -33.54 -17.71
N GLN A 10 -35.38 -32.83 -16.56
CA GLN A 10 -36.54 -32.22 -15.81
C GLN A 10 -37.89 -32.97 -15.52
N CYS A 11 -38.32 -32.95 -14.23
CA CYS A 11 -39.65 -32.49 -13.71
C CYS A 11 -39.63 -32.41 -12.15
N ARG A 12 -40.06 -31.32 -11.47
CA ARG A 12 -41.40 -31.01 -10.86
C ARG A 12 -41.80 -31.97 -9.70
N LEU A 13 -42.45 -31.62 -8.56
CA LEU A 13 -43.06 -30.41 -7.96
C LEU A 13 -42.63 -30.31 -6.46
N VAL A 14 -42.51 -29.16 -5.76
CA VAL A 14 -43.53 -28.29 -5.11
C VAL A 14 -44.65 -29.02 -4.34
N VAL A 15 -44.67 -28.84 -3.01
CA VAL A 15 -45.87 -28.95 -2.14
C VAL A 15 -45.89 -27.72 -1.22
N ALA A 16 -47.03 -27.06 -1.12
CA ALA A 16 -47.28 -25.95 -0.20
C ALA A 16 -48.73 -26.03 0.33
N GLY A 17 -48.92 -25.59 1.57
CA GLY A 17 -50.21 -25.49 2.25
C GLY A 17 -50.02 -25.35 3.76
N LEU A 18 -50.99 -24.87 4.56
CA LEU A 18 -52.26 -24.20 4.23
C LEU A 18 -52.84 -23.68 5.57
N ILE A 19 -53.11 -22.39 5.74
CA ILE A 19 -53.95 -21.86 6.84
C ILE A 19 -54.84 -20.73 6.33
N ILE A 20 -56.10 -20.71 6.80
CA ILE A 20 -57.22 -19.94 6.28
C ILE A 20 -57.73 -18.90 7.31
N VAL A 21 -57.88 -17.67 6.82
CA VAL A 21 -58.90 -16.61 7.04
C VAL A 21 -60.05 -16.83 8.05
N THR A 22 -60.31 -15.79 8.87
CA THR A 22 -61.61 -15.33 9.46
C THR A 22 -61.38 -13.96 10.16
N THR A 23 -62.20 -12.90 10.21
CA THR A 23 -63.44 -12.46 9.51
C THR A 23 -63.53 -10.89 9.57
N LEU A 24 -64.61 -10.25 9.11
CA LEU A 24 -64.88 -8.79 9.08
C LEU A 24 -65.38 -8.20 10.41
N LEU A 25 -65.50 -6.85 10.51
CA LEU A 25 -66.78 -6.09 10.71
C LEU A 25 -66.59 -4.54 10.58
N PHE A 26 -67.26 -3.94 9.57
CA PHE A 26 -67.91 -2.60 9.49
C PHE A 26 -67.18 -1.24 9.75
N PHE A 27 -67.95 -0.17 9.49
CA PHE A 27 -67.55 1.14 8.91
C PHE A 27 -68.13 2.33 9.74
N THR A 28 -67.67 3.55 9.41
CA THR A 28 -68.23 4.89 9.73
C THR A 28 -68.18 5.43 11.17
N GLY A 29 -67.91 6.74 11.31
CA GLY A 29 -68.44 7.54 12.44
C GLY A 29 -67.50 8.58 13.07
N ASP A 30 -67.59 9.83 12.58
CA ASP A 30 -67.44 11.10 13.31
C ASP A 30 -66.10 11.62 13.86
N ALA A 31 -66.00 12.95 13.77
CA ALA A 31 -64.98 13.82 14.35
C ALA A 31 -65.65 14.81 15.33
N PRO A 32 -64.87 15.45 16.22
CA PRO A 32 -65.25 16.76 16.72
C PRO A 32 -64.16 17.83 16.53
N ARG A 33 -64.60 19.05 16.23
CA ARG A 33 -63.81 20.29 16.38
C ARG A 33 -64.01 20.87 17.77
N VAL A 34 -62.97 21.47 18.33
CA VAL A 34 -63.08 22.43 19.46
C VAL A 34 -62.15 23.62 19.17
N PHE A 35 -62.70 24.84 19.15
CA PHE A 35 -61.97 26.10 19.35
C PHE A 35 -61.98 26.38 20.87
N ILE A 36 -61.03 27.10 21.48
CA ILE A 36 -60.79 28.56 21.54
C ILE A 36 -59.49 28.66 22.41
N ASP A 37 -58.46 29.49 22.19
CA ASP A 37 -58.42 30.95 22.41
C ASP A 37 -57.07 31.57 21.93
N ALA A 38 -56.97 32.90 21.91
CA ALA A 38 -55.70 33.64 21.71
C ALA A 38 -55.36 34.48 22.96
N PRO A 39 -54.08 34.86 23.21
CA PRO A 39 -53.73 36.26 22.90
C PRO A 39 -52.24 36.61 22.62
N THR A 40 -52.06 37.85 22.15
CA THR A 40 -50.92 38.78 22.35
C THR A 40 -49.59 38.63 21.58
N GLN A 41 -49.09 39.81 21.20
CA GLN A 41 -47.83 40.09 20.51
C GLN A 41 -46.61 39.92 21.45
N ASN A 42 -45.47 39.46 20.92
CA ASN A 42 -44.23 40.23 21.03
C ASN A 42 -43.08 39.74 20.11
N GLN A 43 -42.46 40.72 19.44
CA GLN A 43 -41.05 40.81 19.03
C GLN A 43 -40.38 39.62 18.32
N LEU A 44 -40.22 39.76 16.99
CA LEU A 44 -39.11 39.14 16.25
C LEU A 44 -37.77 39.73 16.72
N PRO A 45 -36.78 38.91 17.11
CA PRO A 45 -35.39 39.31 17.04
C PRO A 45 -34.98 39.34 15.57
N ARG A 46 -34.56 40.51 15.06
CA ARG A 46 -33.86 40.61 13.77
C ARG A 46 -32.63 39.69 13.81
N ARG A 47 -32.69 38.53 13.15
CA ARG A 47 -31.46 37.82 12.78
C ARG A 47 -30.75 38.68 11.73
N LEU A 48 -29.55 39.11 12.08
CA LEU A 48 -28.59 39.67 11.14
C LEU A 48 -28.45 38.71 9.94
N PRO A 49 -28.37 39.22 8.69
CA PRO A 49 -27.99 38.38 7.58
C PRO A 49 -26.52 37.99 7.78
N LEU A 50 -26.29 36.74 8.23
CA LEU A 50 -25.03 36.06 7.97
C LEU A 50 -24.77 36.17 6.47
N SER A 51 -23.64 36.77 6.09
CA SER A 51 -23.37 37.06 4.69
C SER A 51 -23.35 35.77 3.88
N LEU A 52 -24.00 35.78 2.71
CA LEU A 52 -24.03 34.64 1.77
C LEU A 52 -22.66 34.34 1.12
N ALA A 53 -21.57 34.83 1.70
CA ALA A 53 -20.21 34.69 1.20
C ALA A 53 -19.45 33.48 1.77
N ALA A 54 -19.98 32.80 2.80
CA ALA A 54 -19.26 31.78 3.57
C ALA A 54 -19.50 30.32 3.16
N VAL A 55 -20.30 30.04 2.12
CA VAL A 55 -20.67 28.66 1.69
C VAL A 55 -20.36 28.43 0.21
N ARG A 56 -19.18 28.89 -0.26
CA ARG A 56 -18.77 28.81 -1.68
C ARG A 56 -17.53 27.97 -1.99
N GLU A 57 -16.94 27.31 -1.00
CA GLU A 57 -15.88 26.30 -1.18
C GLU A 57 -16.14 25.07 -0.30
N ALA A 58 -16.75 24.02 -0.87
CA ALA A 58 -16.95 22.74 -0.15
C ALA A 58 -16.99 21.49 -1.06
N ALA A 59 -16.81 21.67 -2.37
CA ALA A 59 -16.72 20.59 -3.34
C ALA A 59 -15.51 20.83 -4.23
N THR A 60 -14.60 19.86 -4.31
CA THR A 60 -13.50 19.89 -5.27
C THR A 60 -13.64 18.75 -6.27
N TRP A 61 -13.35 19.02 -7.53
CA TRP A 61 -13.14 17.97 -8.50
C TRP A 61 -11.74 17.39 -8.29
N PRO A 62 -11.59 16.05 -8.22
CA PRO A 62 -10.28 15.44 -8.23
C PRO A 62 -9.60 15.76 -9.56
N ALA A 63 -8.31 16.11 -9.52
CA ALA A 63 -7.57 16.37 -10.77
C ALA A 63 -7.37 15.08 -11.57
N ASP A 64 -7.28 13.93 -10.88
CA ASP A 64 -7.24 12.60 -11.47
C ASP A 64 -8.02 11.58 -10.62
N ALA A 65 -8.57 10.55 -11.27
CA ALA A 65 -9.24 9.43 -10.61
C ALA A 65 -8.92 8.08 -11.29
N VAL A 66 -8.66 7.06 -10.47
CA VAL A 66 -8.31 5.71 -10.93
C VAL A 66 -9.24 4.68 -10.29
N LEU A 67 -9.89 3.85 -11.11
CA LEU A 67 -10.67 2.71 -10.64
C LEU A 67 -9.72 1.54 -10.36
N LEU A 68 -9.49 1.26 -9.08
CA LEU A 68 -8.70 0.14 -8.56
C LEU A 68 -9.52 -1.17 -8.56
N PRO A 69 -8.91 -2.33 -8.22
CA PRO A 69 -9.65 -3.56 -7.91
C PRO A 69 -10.69 -3.37 -6.78
N ASP A 70 -11.55 -4.38 -6.60
CA ASP A 70 -12.60 -4.40 -5.57
C ASP A 70 -13.61 -3.23 -5.63
N TRP A 71 -13.68 -2.51 -6.76
CA TRP A 71 -14.48 -1.28 -6.95
C TRP A 71 -14.06 -0.13 -6.04
N GLU A 72 -12.80 -0.11 -5.59
CA GLU A 72 -12.20 1.04 -4.90
C GLU A 72 -11.79 2.11 -5.93
N VAL A 73 -12.11 3.37 -5.67
CA VAL A 73 -11.71 4.52 -6.49
C VAL A 73 -10.67 5.32 -5.73
N LEU A 74 -9.50 5.50 -6.33
CA LEU A 74 -8.45 6.39 -5.84
C LEU A 74 -8.65 7.77 -6.48
N LEU A 75 -8.82 8.79 -5.65
CA LEU A 75 -8.88 10.19 -6.04
C LEU A 75 -7.57 10.90 -5.70
N LEU A 76 -7.04 11.67 -6.65
CA LEU A 76 -5.87 12.50 -6.47
C LEU A 76 -6.22 13.97 -6.72
N LEU A 77 -6.16 14.79 -5.67
CA LEU A 77 -6.45 16.22 -5.79
C LEU A 77 -5.37 16.94 -6.62
N HIS A 78 -5.65 18.15 -7.09
CA HIS A 78 -4.66 18.99 -7.75
C HIS A 78 -3.48 19.28 -6.80
N PRO A 79 -2.21 19.40 -7.26
CA PRO A 79 -1.06 19.64 -6.38
C PRO A 79 -1.22 20.85 -5.44
N ASN A 80 -1.91 21.90 -5.89
CA ASN A 80 -2.18 23.12 -5.11
C ASN A 80 -3.43 23.03 -4.22
N ALA A 81 -4.18 21.92 -4.23
CA ALA A 81 -5.38 21.76 -3.43
C ALA A 81 -5.04 21.50 -1.95
N THR A 82 -5.84 22.05 -1.05
CA THR A 82 -5.83 21.71 0.37
C THR A 82 -6.52 20.37 0.63
N ALA A 83 -6.16 19.70 1.73
CA ALA A 83 -6.92 18.55 2.20
C ALA A 83 -8.32 18.98 2.66
N ILE A 84 -9.34 18.23 2.24
CA ILE A 84 -10.65 18.28 2.90
C ILE A 84 -10.51 17.56 4.24
N ALA A 85 -10.69 18.31 5.33
CA ALA A 85 -10.48 17.86 6.69
C ALA A 85 -11.76 17.23 7.28
N HIS A 86 -11.70 15.93 7.55
CA HIS A 86 -12.75 15.10 8.16
C HIS A 86 -14.06 14.97 7.35
N ASN A 87 -14.79 13.87 7.57
CA ASN A 87 -16.10 13.57 6.99
C ASN A 87 -16.24 13.83 5.47
N ALA A 88 -15.16 13.63 4.72
CA ALA A 88 -15.18 13.73 3.26
C ALA A 88 -16.03 12.58 2.68
N THR A 89 -16.75 12.88 1.60
CA THR A 89 -17.66 11.95 0.92
C THR A 89 -17.41 12.02 -0.58
N CYS A 90 -17.33 10.87 -1.24
CA CYS A 90 -17.38 10.79 -2.70
C CYS A 90 -18.83 10.81 -3.17
N ALA A 91 -19.20 11.79 -3.99
CA ALA A 91 -20.47 11.88 -4.69
C ALA A 91 -20.29 11.38 -6.13
N PHE A 92 -20.95 10.27 -6.46
CA PHE A 92 -20.94 9.63 -7.78
C PHE A 92 -22.15 10.08 -8.62
N GLN A 93 -22.10 9.80 -9.93
CA GLN A 93 -23.28 9.91 -10.78
C GLN A 93 -24.43 9.02 -10.29
N GLY A 94 -25.68 9.45 -10.56
CA GLY A 94 -26.88 8.75 -10.11
C GLY A 94 -27.21 8.96 -8.62
N ALA A 95 -26.75 10.07 -8.02
CA ALA A 95 -26.96 10.43 -6.60
C ALA A 95 -26.48 9.38 -5.58
N ALA A 96 -25.56 8.49 -5.99
CA ALA A 96 -24.91 7.54 -5.11
C ALA A 96 -23.71 8.19 -4.40
N SER A 97 -23.45 7.82 -3.15
CA SER A 97 -22.30 8.33 -2.38
C SER A 97 -21.64 7.26 -1.51
N SER A 98 -20.39 7.49 -1.16
CA SER A 98 -19.65 6.70 -0.16
C SER A 98 -18.77 7.61 0.71
N PRO A 99 -18.47 7.25 1.96
CA PRO A 99 -17.40 7.89 2.71
C PRO A 99 -16.08 7.88 1.92
N ALA A 100 -15.31 8.95 2.06
CA ALA A 100 -13.97 9.09 1.49
C ALA A 100 -12.92 8.98 2.60
N ARG A 101 -11.99 8.04 2.44
CA ARG A 101 -10.88 7.81 3.37
C ARG A 101 -9.65 8.56 2.89
N ALA A 102 -9.10 9.44 3.73
CA ALA A 102 -7.83 10.10 3.42
C ALA A 102 -6.67 9.10 3.51
N LEU A 103 -5.74 9.17 2.56
CA LEU A 103 -4.48 8.42 2.56
C LEU A 103 -3.27 9.32 2.85
N GLY A 104 -3.48 10.62 3.10
CA GLY A 104 -2.40 11.60 3.24
C GLY A 104 -1.92 12.16 1.90
N ARG A 105 -0.62 12.44 1.79
CA ARG A 105 0.04 12.91 0.56
C ARG A 105 0.87 11.80 -0.07
N LEU A 106 0.81 11.66 -1.40
CA LEU A 106 1.71 10.76 -2.13
C LEU A 106 3.16 11.27 -2.02
N PRO A 107 4.17 10.38 -1.86
CA PRO A 107 5.55 10.77 -1.59
C PRO A 107 6.20 11.53 -2.74
N SER A 108 5.90 11.14 -4.00
CA SER A 108 6.54 11.70 -5.19
C SER A 108 5.91 13.01 -5.64
N SER A 109 4.58 13.04 -5.75
CA SER A 109 3.82 14.18 -6.30
C SER A 109 3.31 15.17 -5.24
N GLY A 110 3.39 14.82 -3.95
CA GLY A 110 2.87 15.65 -2.85
C GLY A 110 1.35 15.82 -2.83
N ARG A 111 0.62 15.24 -3.80
CA ARG A 111 -0.83 15.36 -3.97
C ARG A 111 -1.58 14.66 -2.84
N HIS A 112 -2.67 15.26 -2.37
CA HIS A 112 -3.58 14.61 -1.45
C HIS A 112 -4.34 13.48 -2.14
N ALA A 113 -4.34 12.31 -1.51
CA ALA A 113 -4.98 11.09 -2.00
C ALA A 113 -6.11 10.65 -1.08
N TYR A 114 -7.21 10.16 -1.67
CA TYR A 114 -8.37 9.61 -0.98
C TYR A 114 -8.83 8.32 -1.66
N THR A 115 -9.40 7.35 -0.91
CA THR A 115 -10.13 6.22 -1.50
C THR A 115 -11.59 6.17 -1.10
N CYS A 116 -12.41 5.66 -2.03
CA CYS A 116 -13.86 5.55 -1.92
C CYS A 116 -14.34 4.23 -2.51
N ALA A 117 -15.23 3.52 -1.81
CA ALA A 117 -15.86 2.31 -2.36
C ALA A 117 -17.01 2.69 -3.31
N MET A 118 -16.86 2.41 -4.61
CA MET A 118 -17.87 2.75 -5.63
C MET A 118 -19.18 1.98 -5.38
N PRO A 119 -20.31 2.64 -5.05
CA PRO A 119 -21.56 1.97 -4.71
C PRO A 119 -22.18 1.25 -5.92
N GLU A 120 -22.93 0.17 -5.68
CA GLU A 120 -23.54 -0.62 -6.76
C GLU A 120 -24.41 0.15 -7.76
N PRO A 121 -25.20 1.18 -7.37
CA PRO A 121 -25.91 2.01 -8.34
C PRO A 121 -24.95 2.72 -9.32
N ALA A 122 -23.86 3.31 -8.81
CA ALA A 122 -22.86 4.00 -9.63
C ALA A 122 -22.19 3.08 -10.66
N ARG A 123 -22.02 1.79 -10.35
CA ARG A 123 -21.39 0.78 -11.24
C ARG A 123 -22.18 0.52 -12.53
N ARG A 124 -23.43 0.99 -12.64
CA ARG A 124 -24.30 0.82 -13.81
C ARG A 124 -24.10 1.91 -14.87
N HIS A 125 -23.55 3.07 -14.48
CA HIS A 125 -23.31 4.19 -15.38
C HIS A 125 -21.97 4.01 -16.09
N GLN A 126 -21.96 3.92 -17.42
CA GLN A 126 -20.74 3.90 -18.24
C GLN A 126 -20.78 5.01 -19.30
N PRO A 127 -19.64 5.65 -19.64
CA PRO A 127 -18.31 5.43 -19.06
C PRO A 127 -18.23 5.84 -17.58
N PHE A 128 -17.24 5.29 -16.84
CA PHE A 128 -17.10 5.59 -15.42
C PHE A 128 -16.44 6.95 -15.24
N HIS A 129 -17.16 7.91 -14.67
CA HIS A 129 -16.63 9.25 -14.37
C HIS A 129 -16.18 9.38 -12.92
N ALA A 130 -15.22 10.28 -12.69
CA ALA A 130 -14.67 10.56 -11.37
C ALA A 130 -15.76 11.12 -10.43
N PRO A 131 -15.90 10.59 -9.20
CA PRO A 131 -16.76 11.22 -8.20
C PRO A 131 -16.19 12.57 -7.75
N ARG A 132 -17.08 13.50 -7.42
CA ARG A 132 -16.71 14.74 -6.70
C ARG A 132 -16.40 14.38 -5.25
N ILE A 133 -15.42 15.05 -4.64
CA ILE A 133 -15.19 14.94 -3.21
C ILE A 133 -15.77 16.18 -2.51
N VAL A 134 -16.63 15.94 -1.52
CA VAL A 134 -17.38 16.98 -0.79
C VAL A 134 -17.23 16.80 0.71
N ALA A 135 -17.27 17.91 1.46
CA ALA A 135 -17.52 17.86 2.90
C ALA A 135 -18.99 17.50 3.16
N MET A 136 -19.28 16.73 4.21
CA MET A 136 -20.65 16.25 4.51
C MET A 136 -21.70 17.37 4.64
N ASP A 137 -21.30 18.57 5.10
CA ASP A 137 -22.22 19.71 5.27
C ASP A 137 -22.66 20.35 3.93
N ALA A 138 -22.10 19.92 2.79
CA ALA A 138 -22.34 20.46 1.46
C ALA A 138 -23.10 19.52 0.50
N VAL A 139 -23.71 18.45 1.03
CA VAL A 139 -24.41 17.41 0.24
C VAL A 139 -25.62 17.93 -0.57
N HIS A 140 -26.07 19.16 -0.33
CA HIS A 140 -27.13 19.84 -1.10
C HIS A 140 -26.62 20.74 -2.25
N ALA A 141 -25.33 20.69 -2.60
CA ALA A 141 -24.81 21.39 -3.77
C ALA A 141 -25.45 20.85 -5.07
N SER A 142 -26.28 21.69 -5.70
CA SER A 142 -26.99 21.36 -6.94
C SER A 142 -26.02 21.00 -8.08
N PRO A 143 -26.45 20.21 -9.09
CA PRO A 143 -25.70 20.09 -10.33
C PRO A 143 -25.69 21.46 -11.02
N HIS A 144 -24.50 22.07 -11.14
CA HIS A 144 -24.28 23.11 -12.14
C HIS A 144 -23.86 22.44 -13.45
N ASP A 145 -24.33 23.00 -14.56
CA ASP A 145 -24.12 22.48 -15.91
C ASP A 145 -22.65 22.49 -16.35
N ASP A 146 -22.30 21.52 -17.21
CA ASP A 146 -21.11 21.48 -18.07
C ASP A 146 -19.71 21.64 -17.44
N ASP A 147 -19.48 21.05 -16.25
CA ASP A 147 -18.12 20.71 -15.80
C ASP A 147 -17.59 19.43 -16.51
N GLU A 148 -16.38 19.51 -17.07
CA GLU A 148 -15.75 18.46 -17.90
C GLU A 148 -15.59 17.12 -17.14
N LEU A 149 -16.52 16.19 -17.37
CA LEU A 149 -16.65 14.91 -16.66
C LEU A 149 -15.43 13.98 -16.86
N VAL A 150 -14.47 14.08 -15.95
CA VAL A 150 -13.22 13.28 -15.95
C VAL A 150 -13.53 11.78 -16.03
N MET A 151 -13.12 11.12 -17.11
CA MET A 151 -13.21 9.66 -17.20
C MET A 151 -12.17 8.99 -16.27
N MET A 152 -12.59 8.00 -15.49
CA MET A 152 -11.69 7.25 -14.61
C MET A 152 -10.86 6.25 -15.42
N VAL A 153 -9.54 6.30 -15.24
CA VAL A 153 -8.64 5.28 -15.81
C VAL A 153 -8.77 3.99 -15.00
N LYS A 154 -8.89 2.84 -15.66
CA LYS A 154 -9.01 1.53 -14.99
C LYS A 154 -7.63 0.96 -14.68
N TRP A 155 -7.33 0.66 -13.41
CA TRP A 155 -6.08 0.03 -12.98
C TRP A 155 -5.81 -1.31 -13.67
N SER A 156 -6.86 -2.01 -14.13
CA SER A 156 -6.72 -3.25 -14.92
C SER A 156 -5.92 -3.05 -16.21
N GLY A 157 -5.97 -1.86 -16.82
CA GLY A 157 -5.28 -1.51 -18.06
C GLY A 157 -3.80 -1.13 -17.88
N ARG A 158 -3.31 -0.29 -18.80
CA ARG A 158 -1.99 0.36 -18.72
C ARG A 158 -2.16 1.76 -18.12
N LEU A 159 -1.25 2.15 -17.23
CA LEU A 159 -1.28 3.46 -16.57
C LEU A 159 0.13 3.86 -16.14
N VAL A 160 0.53 5.08 -16.45
CA VAL A 160 1.65 5.77 -15.79
C VAL A 160 1.10 6.40 -14.51
N TYR A 161 1.50 5.90 -13.35
CA TYR A 161 0.80 6.12 -12.08
C TYR A 161 1.50 7.09 -11.14
N ASP A 162 2.83 7.17 -11.19
CA ASP A 162 3.57 8.15 -10.39
C ASP A 162 4.91 8.53 -11.05
N SER A 163 5.56 9.58 -10.57
CA SER A 163 6.93 9.94 -10.98
C SER A 163 7.67 10.74 -9.92
N VAL A 164 8.97 10.45 -9.73
CA VAL A 164 9.84 11.14 -8.76
C VAL A 164 11.13 11.61 -9.41
N VAL A 165 11.60 12.81 -9.04
CA VAL A 165 12.93 13.32 -9.43
C VAL A 165 13.98 12.76 -8.46
N VAL A 166 15.11 12.28 -8.99
CA VAL A 166 16.19 11.65 -8.21
C VAL A 166 17.56 12.29 -8.50
N ASP A 167 18.59 11.92 -7.74
CA ASP A 167 19.95 12.45 -7.85
C ASP A 167 20.45 12.54 -9.31
N GLY A 168 20.99 13.71 -9.68
CA GLY A 168 21.41 14.02 -11.05
C GLY A 168 20.31 14.58 -11.95
N GLY A 169 19.07 14.72 -11.45
CA GLY A 169 17.94 15.30 -12.17
C GLY A 169 17.15 14.32 -13.03
N ASP A 170 17.55 13.05 -13.08
CA ASP A 170 16.75 12.00 -13.71
C ASP A 170 15.35 11.93 -13.08
N VAL A 171 14.35 11.61 -13.88
CA VAL A 171 12.97 11.35 -13.44
C VAL A 171 12.73 9.85 -13.51
N LEU A 172 12.41 9.22 -12.37
CA LEU A 172 11.84 7.88 -12.38
C LEU A 172 10.35 7.99 -12.65
N VAL A 173 9.89 7.39 -13.75
CA VAL A 173 8.48 7.31 -14.14
C VAL A 173 8.01 5.89 -13.87
N PHE A 174 6.91 5.75 -13.12
CA PHE A 174 6.36 4.46 -12.72
C PHE A 174 5.14 4.11 -13.56
N ALA A 175 5.19 2.98 -14.27
CA ALA A 175 4.15 2.58 -15.22
C ALA A 175 3.78 1.10 -15.15
N LYS A 176 2.49 0.82 -15.04
CA LYS A 176 1.92 -0.53 -15.09
C LYS A 176 1.58 -0.93 -16.53
N GLY A 177 1.93 -2.17 -16.87
CA GLY A 177 1.47 -2.84 -18.10
C GLY A 177 2.37 -2.66 -19.32
N VAL A 178 3.53 -2.01 -19.18
CA VAL A 178 4.57 -1.90 -20.23
C VAL A 178 5.45 -3.15 -20.29
N ASN A 179 5.96 -3.58 -19.12
CA ASN A 179 6.73 -4.82 -18.96
C ASN A 179 5.92 -5.81 -18.10
N PRO A 180 4.89 -6.48 -18.66
CA PRO A 180 3.90 -7.24 -17.89
C PRO A 180 4.39 -8.62 -17.41
N ARG A 181 5.60 -9.06 -17.80
CA ARG A 181 6.15 -10.37 -17.41
C ARG A 181 7.49 -10.18 -16.70
N GLN A 182 7.72 -10.94 -15.65
CA GLN A 182 8.99 -10.91 -14.91
C GLN A 182 10.15 -11.30 -15.84
N GLY A 183 11.25 -10.55 -15.78
CA GLY A 183 12.44 -10.78 -16.61
C GLY A 183 12.30 -10.42 -18.10
N VAL A 184 11.15 -9.89 -18.54
CA VAL A 184 10.95 -9.45 -19.93
C VAL A 184 10.65 -7.95 -19.94
N ASN A 185 11.66 -7.17 -20.30
CA ASN A 185 11.58 -5.71 -20.43
C ASN A 185 11.63 -5.30 -21.91
N ARG A 186 10.79 -4.34 -22.30
CA ARG A 186 10.89 -3.63 -23.59
C ARG A 186 12.22 -2.86 -23.62
N PRO A 187 12.98 -2.83 -24.74
CA PRO A 187 14.19 -2.02 -24.88
C PRO A 187 13.95 -0.55 -24.53
N ALA A 188 14.94 0.10 -23.91
CA ALA A 188 14.82 1.52 -23.53
C ALA A 188 14.72 2.45 -24.76
N SER A 189 15.30 2.05 -25.90
CA SER A 189 15.14 2.68 -27.22
C SER A 189 13.68 2.80 -27.67
N ASP A 190 12.84 1.87 -27.25
CA ASP A 190 11.47 1.70 -27.73
C ASP A 190 10.45 2.40 -26.82
N VAL A 191 10.95 3.21 -25.88
CA VAL A 191 10.17 3.97 -24.89
C VAL A 191 10.63 5.42 -24.90
N ARG A 192 9.68 6.35 -25.10
CA ARG A 192 9.91 7.80 -24.97
C ARG A 192 9.14 8.35 -23.78
N CYS A 193 9.81 9.12 -22.96
CA CYS A 193 9.22 9.88 -21.87
C CYS A 193 8.69 11.21 -22.44
N VAL A 194 7.38 11.41 -22.38
CA VAL A 194 6.67 12.57 -22.94
C VAL A 194 6.19 13.44 -21.79
N TYR A 195 6.66 14.68 -21.76
CA TYR A 195 6.31 15.69 -20.77
C TYR A 195 5.39 16.73 -21.41
N TYR A 196 4.28 17.06 -20.76
CA TYR A 196 3.24 17.91 -21.35
C TYR A 196 2.53 18.79 -20.31
N ARG A 197 1.86 19.86 -20.79
CA ARG A 197 1.07 20.81 -19.98
C ARG A 197 -0.41 20.39 -19.93
N GLY A 198 -1.14 20.94 -18.95
CA GLY A 198 -2.60 20.78 -18.84
C GLY A 198 -3.02 19.31 -18.70
N ARG A 199 -4.14 18.93 -19.33
CA ARG A 199 -4.57 17.51 -19.47
C ARG A 199 -3.96 16.81 -20.69
N GLY A 200 -3.29 17.55 -21.57
CA GLY A 200 -2.87 17.10 -22.91
C GLY A 200 -4.06 17.02 -23.88
N GLY A 201 -3.78 17.17 -25.16
CA GLY A 201 -4.78 17.10 -26.22
C GLY A 201 -4.31 17.69 -27.55
N SER A 202 -3.41 18.69 -27.51
CA SER A 202 -2.68 19.17 -28.69
C SER A 202 -1.22 18.69 -28.68
N ALA A 203 -0.59 18.67 -29.86
CA ALA A 203 0.86 18.58 -29.99
C ALA A 203 1.57 19.77 -29.30
N ASP A 204 0.92 20.94 -29.24
CA ASP A 204 1.44 22.16 -28.61
C ASP A 204 1.60 22.06 -27.08
N ASP A 205 0.89 21.11 -26.45
CA ASP A 205 1.01 20.85 -25.01
C ASP A 205 2.33 20.16 -24.67
N VAL A 206 2.98 19.50 -25.64
CA VAL A 206 4.19 18.70 -25.44
C VAL A 206 5.40 19.61 -25.24
N VAL A 207 6.00 19.53 -24.05
CA VAL A 207 7.19 20.29 -23.67
C VAL A 207 8.47 19.56 -24.07
N ALA A 208 8.47 18.23 -23.94
CA ALA A 208 9.61 17.40 -24.33
C ALA A 208 9.17 15.95 -24.61
N SER A 209 9.84 15.30 -25.56
CA SER A 209 9.72 13.86 -25.82
C SER A 209 11.13 13.29 -25.92
N LEU A 210 11.58 12.59 -24.87
CA LEU A 210 12.98 12.17 -24.69
C LEU A 210 13.07 10.63 -24.62
N PRO A 211 14.09 9.98 -25.17
CA PRO A 211 14.26 8.53 -25.03
C PRO A 211 14.48 8.16 -23.56
N ALA A 212 13.92 7.03 -23.12
CA ALA A 212 14.20 6.51 -21.78
C ALA A 212 15.66 6.03 -21.70
N ALA A 213 16.34 6.33 -20.58
CA ALA A 213 17.68 5.83 -20.29
C ALA A 213 17.63 4.36 -19.82
N THR A 214 16.57 3.95 -19.11
CA THR A 214 16.32 2.55 -18.74
C THR A 214 14.83 2.21 -18.81
N SER A 215 14.51 0.96 -19.15
CA SER A 215 13.17 0.38 -19.10
C SER A 215 13.27 -0.94 -18.34
N ALA A 216 12.71 -1.01 -17.14
CA ALA A 216 12.91 -2.12 -16.22
C ALA A 216 11.70 -2.32 -15.31
N GLN A 217 11.04 -3.48 -15.42
CA GLN A 217 9.84 -3.78 -14.63
C GLN A 217 8.79 -2.66 -14.78
N GLN A 218 8.32 -2.07 -13.68
CA GLN A 218 7.41 -0.91 -13.71
C GLN A 218 8.14 0.45 -13.65
N VAL A 219 9.47 0.49 -13.79
CA VAL A 219 10.32 1.66 -13.57
C VAL A 219 11.03 2.08 -14.86
N PHE A 220 10.89 3.35 -15.21
CA PHE A 220 11.45 3.95 -16.41
C PHE A 220 12.29 5.16 -16.01
N ARG A 221 13.57 5.17 -16.34
CA ARG A 221 14.46 6.30 -16.04
C ARG A 221 14.44 7.25 -17.22
N CYS A 222 13.88 8.42 -17.01
CA CYS A 222 13.71 9.46 -18.02
C CYS A 222 14.70 10.61 -17.76
N PRO A 223 15.31 11.19 -18.81
CA PRO A 223 16.02 12.46 -18.66
C PRO A 223 15.05 13.58 -18.23
N PRO A 224 15.50 14.60 -17.48
CA PRO A 224 14.66 15.73 -17.11
C PRO A 224 14.15 16.51 -18.32
N PRO A 225 12.93 17.08 -18.26
CA PRO A 225 12.46 18.06 -19.23
C PRO A 225 13.18 19.41 -19.03
N PRO A 226 13.04 20.35 -19.99
CA PRO A 226 13.38 21.76 -19.76
C PRO A 226 12.71 22.32 -18.49
N PRO A 227 13.32 23.30 -17.80
CA PRO A 227 12.78 23.84 -16.55
C PRO A 227 11.34 24.35 -16.69
N ALA A 228 10.44 23.81 -15.85
CA ALA A 228 9.03 24.15 -15.80
C ALA A 228 8.49 23.94 -14.37
N ALA A 229 7.47 24.70 -13.97
CA ALA A 229 6.95 24.67 -12.60
C ALA A 229 6.16 23.39 -12.28
N LEU A 230 5.30 22.95 -13.19
CA LEU A 230 4.51 21.72 -13.08
C LEU A 230 4.21 21.20 -14.48
N LEU A 231 4.48 19.91 -14.72
CA LEU A 231 4.14 19.19 -15.94
C LEU A 231 3.45 17.86 -15.58
N ARG A 232 2.84 17.23 -16.58
CA ARG A 232 2.51 15.80 -16.53
C ARG A 232 3.56 15.02 -17.30
N VAL A 233 3.72 13.74 -16.96
CA VAL A 233 4.65 12.84 -17.65
C VAL A 233 3.94 11.55 -18.04
N THR A 234 4.21 11.06 -19.24
CA THR A 234 3.75 9.75 -19.71
C THR A 234 4.82 9.06 -20.55
N LEU A 235 4.55 7.83 -20.98
CA LEU A 235 5.38 7.04 -21.87
C LEU A 235 4.66 6.86 -23.21
N ALA A 236 5.34 7.20 -24.30
CA ALA A 236 4.99 6.77 -25.65
C ALA A 236 5.82 5.55 -26.02
N LEU A 237 5.21 4.57 -26.69
CA LEU A 237 5.81 3.28 -27.00
C LEU A 237 6.00 3.15 -28.52
N ALA A 238 7.21 2.76 -28.96
CA ALA A 238 7.45 2.48 -30.36
C ALA A 238 6.46 1.42 -30.89
N GLY A 239 5.88 1.68 -32.07
CA GLY A 239 4.84 0.85 -32.67
C GLY A 239 3.42 1.09 -32.17
N GLU A 240 3.19 2.13 -31.35
CA GLU A 240 1.87 2.50 -30.83
C GLU A 240 1.57 3.98 -31.11
N GLU A 241 0.32 4.29 -31.48
CA GLU A 241 -0.10 5.65 -31.87
C GLU A 241 -0.36 6.55 -30.65
N GLU A 242 -1.06 6.02 -29.64
CA GLU A 242 -1.39 6.75 -28.42
C GLU A 242 -0.34 6.52 -27.30
N PRO A 243 0.04 7.56 -26.53
CA PRO A 243 0.80 7.38 -25.31
C PRO A 243 -0.05 6.67 -24.24
N ILE A 244 0.60 6.11 -23.24
CA ILE A 244 -0.09 5.45 -22.13
C ILE A 244 -0.92 6.49 -21.36
N PRO A 245 -2.14 6.18 -20.87
CA PRO A 245 -2.84 7.03 -19.93
C PRO A 245 -1.97 7.33 -18.71
N SER A 246 -1.98 8.57 -18.21
CA SER A 246 -1.14 8.98 -17.08
C SER A 246 -1.92 9.78 -16.05
N VAL A 247 -1.62 9.53 -14.77
CA VAL A 247 -1.96 10.40 -13.62
C VAL A 247 -0.71 10.98 -12.94
N ALA A 248 0.48 10.69 -13.50
CA ALA A 248 1.77 11.12 -12.97
C ALA A 248 2.10 12.58 -13.30
N THR A 249 2.65 13.29 -12.31
CA THR A 249 3.02 14.70 -12.40
C THR A 249 4.51 14.88 -12.13
N TYR A 250 5.16 15.67 -12.97
CA TYR A 250 6.53 16.14 -12.76
C TYR A 250 6.52 17.53 -12.14
N SER A 251 7.23 17.69 -11.03
CA SER A 251 7.53 18.96 -10.39
C SER A 251 8.96 18.90 -9.84
N LEU A 252 9.71 19.99 -9.96
CA LEU A 252 11.02 20.08 -9.31
C LEU A 252 10.86 20.07 -7.79
N PRO A 253 11.71 19.34 -7.04
CA PRO A 253 11.73 19.42 -5.58
C PRO A 253 11.99 20.87 -5.12
N PRO A 254 11.37 21.34 -4.02
CA PRO A 254 11.73 22.62 -3.42
C PRO A 254 13.22 22.63 -3.05
N ALA A 255 13.92 23.74 -3.30
CA ALA A 255 15.36 23.85 -3.02
C ALA A 255 15.73 23.56 -1.55
N SER A 256 14.79 23.75 -0.61
CA SER A 256 14.95 23.42 0.81
C SER A 256 14.88 21.92 1.11
N ALA A 257 14.24 21.10 0.27
CA ALA A 257 14.12 19.66 0.49
C ALA A 257 15.48 18.93 0.34
N ALA A 258 16.33 19.42 -0.57
CA ALA A 258 17.63 18.84 -0.90
C ALA A 258 18.69 18.91 0.23
N ALA A 259 18.40 19.56 1.37
CA ALA A 259 19.40 19.96 2.36
C ALA A 259 19.14 19.50 3.81
N THR A 260 18.23 18.55 4.05
CA THR A 260 17.71 18.30 5.43
C THR A 260 18.26 17.09 6.18
N HIS A 261 19.04 16.21 5.55
CA HIS A 261 19.59 15.02 6.23
C HIS A 261 20.81 15.35 7.11
N LYS A 262 20.55 15.74 8.37
CA LYS A 262 21.58 16.07 9.40
C LYS A 262 22.68 15.01 9.57
N ARG A 263 22.42 13.73 9.25
CA ARG A 263 23.46 12.70 9.08
C ARG A 263 22.91 11.47 8.34
N ARG A 264 23.72 10.84 7.49
CA ARG A 264 23.39 9.56 6.83
C ARG A 264 23.32 8.43 7.87
N HIS A 265 22.22 7.66 7.89
CA HIS A 265 22.06 6.49 8.72
C HIS A 265 22.85 5.31 8.13
N LYS A 266 23.55 4.54 8.97
CA LYS A 266 24.37 3.41 8.50
C LYS A 266 23.53 2.29 7.92
N ILE A 267 22.39 1.98 8.55
CA ILE A 267 21.42 0.98 8.12
C ILE A 267 20.01 1.56 8.32
N CYS A 268 19.19 1.43 7.29
CA CYS A 268 17.76 1.68 7.31
C CYS A 268 17.01 0.37 7.03
N ALA A 269 15.72 0.29 7.36
CA ALA A 269 14.83 -0.78 6.92
C ALA A 269 13.71 -0.21 6.04
N CYS A 270 13.38 -0.92 4.96
CA CYS A 270 12.31 -0.57 4.04
C CYS A 270 11.39 -1.77 3.84
N THR A 271 10.08 -1.53 3.90
CA THR A 271 9.06 -2.55 3.71
C THR A 271 7.78 -1.96 3.12
N MET A 272 6.91 -2.81 2.57
CA MET A 272 5.59 -2.43 2.08
C MET A 272 4.53 -3.15 2.90
N VAL A 273 3.59 -2.38 3.42
CA VAL A 273 2.67 -2.81 4.47
C VAL A 273 1.22 -2.63 4.09
N ARG A 274 0.36 -3.45 4.67
CA ARG A 274 -1.09 -3.24 4.71
C ARG A 274 -1.67 -4.00 5.89
N ASP A 275 -2.40 -3.32 6.77
CA ASP A 275 -3.11 -3.89 7.91
C ASP A 275 -2.16 -4.65 8.87
N VAL A 276 -1.11 -3.95 9.35
CA VAL A 276 0.00 -4.52 10.13
C VAL A 276 0.30 -3.83 11.48
N GLY A 277 -0.50 -2.86 11.94
CA GLY A 277 -0.22 -2.02 13.10
C GLY A 277 0.27 -2.82 14.33
N LYS A 278 -0.45 -3.91 14.65
CA LYS A 278 -0.10 -4.87 15.72
C LYS A 278 1.31 -5.49 15.66
N PHE A 279 1.94 -5.57 14.48
CA PHE A 279 3.30 -6.12 14.33
C PHE A 279 4.40 -5.05 14.42
N VAL A 280 4.09 -3.80 14.06
CA VAL A 280 5.11 -2.76 13.82
C VAL A 280 5.87 -2.41 15.09
N ARG A 281 5.22 -2.36 16.26
CA ARG A 281 5.90 -2.00 17.52
C ARG A 281 7.01 -2.99 17.90
N GLU A 282 6.73 -4.30 17.84
CA GLU A 282 7.72 -5.36 18.10
C GLU A 282 8.86 -5.32 17.08
N TRP A 283 8.52 -5.22 15.79
CA TRP A 283 9.48 -5.24 14.69
C TRP A 283 10.41 -4.02 14.70
N VAL A 284 9.88 -2.81 14.90
CA VAL A 284 10.68 -1.57 14.98
C VAL A 284 11.56 -1.57 16.23
N ALA A 285 10.99 -1.84 17.42
CA ALA A 285 11.76 -1.81 18.68
C ALA A 285 12.92 -2.80 18.67
N TYR A 286 12.71 -4.02 18.16
CA TYR A 286 13.77 -5.00 17.98
C TYR A 286 14.87 -4.51 17.05
N HIS A 287 14.52 -4.12 15.82
CA HIS A 287 15.49 -3.75 14.81
C HIS A 287 16.25 -2.46 15.14
N ALA A 288 15.61 -1.51 15.84
CA ALA A 288 16.25 -0.31 16.35
C ALA A 288 17.36 -0.67 17.34
N ALA A 289 17.06 -1.55 18.30
CA ALA A 289 18.01 -2.00 19.32
C ALA A 289 19.23 -2.73 18.74
N VAL A 290 19.06 -3.52 17.67
CA VAL A 290 20.18 -4.22 16.99
C VAL A 290 20.88 -3.39 15.90
N GLY A 291 20.39 -2.18 15.59
CA GLY A 291 21.15 -1.16 14.84
C GLY A 291 20.54 -0.59 13.56
N VAL A 292 19.26 -0.82 13.27
CA VAL A 292 18.54 -0.03 12.26
C VAL A 292 18.32 1.38 12.80
N GLY A 293 18.74 2.39 12.04
CA GLY A 293 18.65 3.79 12.45
C GLY A 293 17.41 4.52 11.95
N ARG A 294 16.70 3.98 10.94
CA ARG A 294 15.51 4.59 10.33
C ARG A 294 14.65 3.53 9.64
N PHE A 295 13.34 3.70 9.68
CA PHE A 295 12.33 2.80 9.11
C PHE A 295 11.45 3.55 8.11
N ILE A 296 11.25 2.95 6.93
CA ILE A 296 10.44 3.51 5.85
C ILE A 296 9.37 2.47 5.49
N LEU A 297 8.11 2.79 5.77
CA LEU A 297 6.95 1.93 5.56
C LEU A 297 6.14 2.45 4.37
N TYR A 298 6.10 1.71 3.27
CA TYR A 298 5.22 2.03 2.13
C TYR A 298 3.84 1.46 2.43
N ASP A 299 2.88 2.31 2.81
CA ASP A 299 1.53 1.87 3.15
C ASP A 299 0.66 1.69 1.89
N ASN A 300 0.21 0.46 1.66
CA ASN A 300 -0.69 0.09 0.58
C ASN A 300 -2.18 0.23 1.00
N GLY A 301 -2.48 1.32 1.69
CA GLY A 301 -3.80 1.73 2.15
C GLY A 301 -4.32 0.90 3.32
N SER A 302 -3.56 0.81 4.41
CA SER A 302 -3.99 0.16 5.66
C SER A 302 -5.28 0.77 6.23
N GLU A 303 -6.04 -0.04 6.95
CA GLU A 303 -7.31 0.31 7.60
C GLU A 303 -7.32 0.00 9.10
N ASP A 304 -6.19 -0.49 9.64
CA ASP A 304 -5.97 -0.74 11.07
C ASP A 304 -5.26 0.44 11.77
N ASP A 305 -4.74 0.20 12.98
CA ASP A 305 -4.15 1.22 13.86
C ASP A 305 -2.70 1.61 13.50
N LEU A 306 -2.22 1.29 12.29
CA LEU A 306 -0.86 1.55 11.82
C LEU A 306 -0.37 2.98 12.12
N ASP A 307 -1.15 4.00 11.76
CA ASP A 307 -0.79 5.41 11.99
C ASP A 307 -0.66 5.76 13.47
N GLU A 308 -1.49 5.15 14.33
CA GLU A 308 -1.37 5.35 15.78
C GLU A 308 -0.09 4.67 16.31
N GLN A 309 0.20 3.45 15.87
CA GLN A 309 1.40 2.73 16.31
C GLN A 309 2.68 3.43 15.86
N VAL A 310 2.72 3.95 14.64
CA VAL A 310 3.84 4.78 14.14
C VAL A 310 3.97 6.07 14.95
N ARG A 311 2.87 6.78 15.22
CA ARG A 311 2.88 7.99 16.06
C ARG A 311 3.42 7.72 17.47
N ARG A 312 3.07 6.57 18.07
CA ARG A 312 3.60 6.15 19.39
C ARG A 312 5.11 5.89 19.32
N LEU A 313 5.58 5.15 18.30
CA LEU A 313 7.01 4.88 18.09
C LEU A 313 7.83 6.16 17.85
N THR A 314 7.30 7.14 17.11
CA THR A 314 7.95 8.44 16.92
C THR A 314 8.00 9.25 18.22
N ALA A 315 6.96 9.19 19.06
CA ALA A 315 6.97 9.80 20.40
C ALA A 315 7.96 9.11 21.36
N GLU A 316 8.21 7.81 21.19
CA GLU A 316 9.28 7.05 21.85
C GLU A 316 10.69 7.36 21.29
N GLY A 317 10.80 8.26 20.30
CA GLY A 317 12.07 8.72 19.73
C GLY A 317 12.60 7.89 18.56
N MET A 318 11.81 7.00 17.98
CA MET A 318 12.22 6.16 16.84
C MET A 318 11.96 6.87 15.49
N ASP A 319 12.96 6.90 14.59
CA ASP A 319 12.82 7.45 13.23
C ASP A 319 12.05 6.46 12.33
N VAL A 320 10.72 6.54 12.38
CA VAL A 320 9.78 5.77 11.54
C VAL A 320 9.00 6.74 10.67
N THR A 321 8.95 6.46 9.36
CA THR A 321 8.18 7.24 8.38
C THR A 321 7.23 6.31 7.60
N THR A 322 5.94 6.65 7.56
CA THR A 322 4.97 6.04 6.64
C THR A 322 4.87 6.87 5.36
N LEU A 323 4.87 6.22 4.20
CA LEU A 323 4.70 6.83 2.88
C LEU A 323 3.47 6.22 2.20
N ALA A 324 2.50 7.04 1.79
CA ALA A 324 1.29 6.57 1.14
C ALA A 324 1.60 6.02 -0.26
N TRP A 325 1.35 4.72 -0.48
CA TRP A 325 1.66 4.03 -1.73
C TRP A 325 0.45 3.18 -2.18
N PRO A 326 -0.65 3.81 -2.63
CA PRO A 326 -1.93 3.14 -2.89
C PRO A 326 -1.98 2.29 -4.16
N TRP A 327 -0.84 2.00 -4.78
CA TRP A 327 -0.73 1.35 -6.08
C TRP A 327 -0.71 -0.18 -5.92
N PRO A 328 -1.77 -0.94 -6.26
CA PRO A 328 -1.80 -2.39 -6.04
C PRO A 328 -0.85 -3.12 -6.99
N LYS A 329 -0.12 -4.15 -6.52
CA LYS A 329 0.84 -4.93 -7.34
C LYS A 329 2.05 -4.10 -7.82
N THR A 330 2.71 -3.40 -6.90
CA THR A 330 3.83 -2.48 -7.19
C THR A 330 4.99 -2.54 -6.17
N GLN A 331 5.13 -3.63 -5.39
CA GLN A 331 6.17 -3.75 -4.34
C GLN A 331 7.59 -3.47 -4.85
N GLU A 332 7.95 -4.07 -5.99
CA GLU A 332 9.24 -3.88 -6.64
C GLU A 332 9.48 -2.41 -7.01
N ALA A 333 8.44 -1.70 -7.48
CA ALA A 333 8.51 -0.28 -7.84
C ALA A 333 8.63 0.63 -6.61
N GLY A 334 7.89 0.35 -5.53
CA GLY A 334 8.02 1.06 -4.25
C GLY A 334 9.42 0.88 -3.64
N PHE A 335 10.02 -0.29 -3.81
CA PHE A 335 11.40 -0.54 -3.38
C PHE A 335 12.43 0.13 -4.28
N SER A 336 12.22 0.21 -5.60
CA SER A 336 13.03 1.06 -6.48
C SER A 336 12.92 2.54 -6.13
N HIS A 337 11.72 3.05 -5.82
CA HIS A 337 11.50 4.40 -5.31
C HIS A 337 12.33 4.62 -4.02
N SER A 338 12.22 3.71 -3.05
CA SER A 338 12.95 3.79 -1.78
C SER A 338 14.47 3.79 -1.95
N ALA A 339 14.99 2.89 -2.79
CA ALA A 339 16.42 2.77 -3.05
C ALA A 339 17.02 4.02 -3.72
N ALA A 340 16.23 4.71 -4.53
CA ALA A 340 16.64 5.94 -5.20
C ALA A 340 16.49 7.17 -4.30
N VAL A 341 15.32 7.38 -3.69
CA VAL A 341 14.98 8.60 -2.94
C VAL A 341 15.71 8.69 -1.59
N HIS A 342 16.03 7.57 -0.95
CA HIS A 342 16.72 7.56 0.35
C HIS A 342 18.23 7.27 0.25
N ARG A 343 18.80 7.37 -0.95
CA ARG A 343 20.21 7.07 -1.25
C ARG A 343 21.21 7.87 -0.41
N ASP A 344 20.90 9.14 -0.15
CA ASP A 344 21.73 10.03 0.68
C ASP A 344 21.37 9.96 2.17
N ALA A 345 20.14 9.56 2.51
CA ALA A 345 19.68 9.35 3.88
C ALA A 345 20.26 8.07 4.51
N CYS A 346 20.50 7.03 3.70
CA CYS A 346 20.84 5.67 4.14
C CYS A 346 22.08 5.14 3.40
N GLU A 347 23.03 4.51 4.10
CA GLU A 347 24.14 3.79 3.44
C GLU A 347 23.71 2.39 3.00
N TRP A 348 23.18 1.61 3.94
CA TRP A 348 22.56 0.31 3.69
C TRP A 348 21.06 0.36 3.95
N MET A 349 20.31 -0.42 3.19
CA MET A 349 18.87 -0.63 3.36
C MET A 349 18.56 -2.12 3.40
N ALA A 350 17.94 -2.57 4.49
CA ALA A 350 17.37 -3.91 4.62
C ALA A 350 15.97 -3.92 4.01
N PHE A 351 15.75 -4.75 3.00
CA PHE A 351 14.44 -4.99 2.40
C PHE A 351 13.86 -6.28 3.00
N ILE A 352 13.13 -6.15 4.12
CA ILE A 352 12.59 -7.27 4.91
C ILE A 352 11.13 -7.00 5.27
N ASP A 353 10.34 -8.05 5.42
CA ASP A 353 8.91 -7.92 5.77
C ASP A 353 8.72 -7.70 7.29
N VAL A 354 7.56 -7.22 7.73
CA VAL A 354 7.30 -6.93 9.16
C VAL A 354 7.22 -8.20 10.04
N ASP A 355 7.04 -9.37 9.43
CA ASP A 355 7.14 -10.68 10.07
C ASP A 355 8.56 -11.29 9.96
N GLU A 356 9.58 -10.47 9.70
CA GLU A 356 10.96 -10.93 9.49
C GLU A 356 11.98 -10.23 10.39
N PHE A 357 12.77 -11.05 11.11
CA PHE A 357 13.69 -10.60 12.14
C PHE A 357 15.12 -11.06 11.81
N ILE A 358 16.02 -10.11 11.56
CA ILE A 358 17.44 -10.40 11.33
C ILE A 358 18.08 -10.79 12.65
N PHE A 359 18.59 -12.03 12.76
CA PHE A 359 19.16 -12.56 14.00
C PHE A 359 20.45 -13.36 13.75
N SER A 360 21.45 -13.20 14.61
CA SER A 360 22.59 -14.12 14.71
C SER A 360 22.49 -14.95 16.00
N PRO A 361 22.61 -16.29 15.93
CA PRO A 361 22.77 -17.13 17.12
C PRO A 361 23.93 -16.70 18.03
N ASN A 362 24.96 -16.04 17.48
CA ASN A 362 26.09 -15.53 18.27
C ASN A 362 25.71 -14.33 19.17
N TRP A 363 24.54 -13.71 18.96
CA TRP A 363 24.01 -12.69 19.87
C TRP A 363 23.30 -13.31 21.08
N ALA A 364 23.13 -14.64 21.13
CA ALA A 364 22.37 -15.30 22.19
C ALA A 364 22.93 -15.08 23.60
N THR A 365 24.25 -14.93 23.72
CA THR A 365 24.97 -14.68 24.98
C THR A 365 25.13 -13.19 25.32
N ALA A 366 24.70 -12.27 24.45
CA ALA A 366 24.83 -10.84 24.71
C ALA A 366 23.82 -10.39 25.79
N ALA A 367 24.34 -9.71 26.83
CA ALA A 367 23.52 -9.20 27.93
C ALA A 367 22.49 -8.13 27.48
N SER A 368 22.87 -7.31 26.50
CA SER A 368 22.04 -6.24 25.95
C SER A 368 22.15 -6.18 24.42
N PRO A 369 21.15 -5.60 23.72
CA PRO A 369 21.25 -5.33 22.30
C PRO A 369 22.20 -4.16 22.04
N SER A 370 22.74 -4.08 20.83
CA SER A 370 23.64 -3.00 20.44
C SER A 370 23.61 -2.76 18.94
N SER A 371 23.74 -1.50 18.52
CA SER A 371 23.87 -1.16 17.09
C SER A 371 25.09 -1.77 16.41
N SER A 372 26.08 -2.29 17.16
CA SER A 372 27.20 -3.05 16.58
C SER A 372 26.76 -4.38 15.96
N MET A 373 25.62 -4.94 16.38
CA MET A 373 25.11 -6.23 15.93
C MET A 373 24.84 -6.24 14.42
N LEU A 374 23.94 -5.40 13.90
CA LEU A 374 23.72 -5.30 12.46
C LEU A 374 24.90 -4.66 11.72
N ARG A 375 25.64 -3.71 12.34
CA ARG A 375 26.86 -3.16 11.74
C ARG A 375 27.90 -4.25 11.43
N SER A 376 28.02 -5.29 12.27
CA SER A 376 28.91 -6.42 12.04
C SER A 376 28.50 -7.34 10.87
N ILE A 377 27.22 -7.29 10.46
CA ILE A 377 26.70 -8.01 9.28
C ILE A 377 27.13 -7.31 7.99
N VAL A 378 27.08 -5.97 7.96
CA VAL A 378 27.46 -5.12 6.82
C VAL A 378 28.91 -4.61 6.89
N ALA A 379 29.72 -5.12 7.82
CA ALA A 379 31.16 -4.89 7.89
C ALA A 379 31.88 -5.74 6.81
N VAL A 380 31.68 -5.35 5.56
CA VAL A 380 32.15 -6.06 4.35
C VAL A 380 33.04 -5.17 3.49
N LYS A 381 33.73 -5.77 2.51
CA LYS A 381 34.64 -5.05 1.61
C LYS A 381 33.92 -3.97 0.76
N PRO A 382 34.61 -2.94 0.24
CA PRO A 382 33.99 -1.85 -0.53
C PRO A 382 33.29 -2.25 -1.85
N ASP A 383 33.67 -3.39 -2.44
CA ASP A 383 33.08 -4.02 -3.62
C ASP A 383 31.77 -4.76 -3.32
N VAL A 384 31.48 -5.10 -2.06
CA VAL A 384 30.24 -5.78 -1.68
C VAL A 384 29.08 -4.79 -1.65
N GLY A 385 28.22 -4.88 -2.67
CA GLY A 385 27.00 -4.08 -2.80
C GLY A 385 25.79 -4.67 -2.08
N GLN A 386 25.77 -5.99 -1.83
CA GLN A 386 24.62 -6.66 -1.23
C GLN A 386 25.06 -7.76 -0.26
N VAL A 387 24.49 -7.79 0.96
CA VAL A 387 24.73 -8.84 1.95
C VAL A 387 23.48 -9.70 2.10
N SER A 388 23.57 -10.96 1.67
CA SER A 388 22.48 -11.94 1.66
C SER A 388 22.44 -12.79 2.93
N LEU A 389 21.24 -12.97 3.49
CA LEU A 389 20.94 -13.73 4.70
C LEU A 389 19.92 -14.83 4.38
N GLY A 390 20.24 -16.09 4.69
CA GLY A 390 19.28 -17.20 4.53
C GLY A 390 18.10 -17.07 5.51
N CYS A 391 16.89 -17.47 5.09
CA CYS A 391 15.71 -17.41 5.96
C CYS A 391 15.36 -18.78 6.54
N VAL A 392 14.80 -18.79 7.74
CA VAL A 392 14.16 -19.97 8.34
C VAL A 392 12.70 -19.64 8.63
N ASP A 393 11.78 -20.42 8.04
CA ASP A 393 10.34 -20.20 8.15
C ASP A 393 9.82 -20.76 9.50
N PHE A 394 9.26 -19.89 10.35
CA PHE A 394 8.57 -20.22 11.60
C PHE A 394 7.09 -20.57 11.36
N GLY A 395 6.56 -21.43 12.24
CA GLY A 395 5.19 -21.96 12.23
C GLY A 395 4.34 -21.56 13.43
N PRO A 396 3.05 -21.93 13.45
CA PRO A 396 2.10 -21.41 14.45
C PRO A 396 2.39 -21.88 15.88
N SER A 397 3.26 -22.86 16.08
CA SER A 397 3.79 -23.23 17.41
C SER A 397 2.70 -23.62 18.43
N GLY A 398 1.66 -24.33 17.95
CA GLY A 398 0.49 -24.70 18.75
C GLY A 398 -0.55 -23.60 18.92
N ARG A 399 -0.29 -22.37 18.45
CA ARG A 399 -1.21 -21.23 18.57
C ARG A 399 -2.30 -21.27 17.50
N THR A 400 -3.53 -20.99 17.94
CA THR A 400 -4.72 -20.85 17.09
C THR A 400 -5.03 -19.39 16.74
N THR A 401 -4.64 -18.46 17.60
CA THR A 401 -4.78 -17.00 17.46
C THR A 401 -3.42 -16.30 17.46
N HIS A 402 -3.37 -15.02 17.08
CA HIS A 402 -2.17 -14.20 17.22
C HIS A 402 -1.74 -14.14 18.71
N PRO A 403 -0.45 -14.35 19.04
CA PRO A 403 0.02 -14.25 20.42
C PRO A 403 0.02 -12.78 20.88
N PRO A 404 -0.70 -12.39 21.95
CA PRO A 404 -0.65 -11.02 22.48
C PRO A 404 0.75 -10.60 22.94
N GLU A 405 1.63 -11.57 23.23
CA GLU A 405 3.04 -11.35 23.54
C GLU A 405 3.93 -11.00 22.33
N GLY A 406 3.42 -11.05 21.10
CA GLY A 406 4.18 -10.80 19.87
C GLY A 406 4.66 -12.06 19.15
N VAL A 407 5.09 -11.91 17.89
CA VAL A 407 5.45 -13.02 17.00
C VAL A 407 6.74 -13.71 17.45
N THR A 408 7.73 -12.96 17.96
CA THR A 408 8.97 -13.54 18.47
C THR A 408 8.75 -14.33 19.76
N GLN A 409 7.71 -13.98 20.51
CA GLN A 409 7.42 -14.59 21.81
C GLN A 409 6.54 -15.82 21.71
N GLY A 410 5.48 -15.75 20.89
CA GLY A 410 4.50 -16.82 20.77
C GLY A 410 4.85 -17.91 19.76
N TYR A 411 5.68 -17.63 18.76
CA TYR A 411 6.09 -18.60 17.73
C TYR A 411 7.55 -19.05 17.92
N THR A 412 7.77 -20.28 18.40
CA THR A 412 9.11 -20.87 18.58
C THR A 412 9.35 -22.16 17.80
N CYS A 413 8.34 -22.70 17.12
CA CYS A 413 8.49 -23.78 16.18
C CYS A 413 8.90 -23.26 14.80
N ARG A 414 9.86 -23.91 14.14
CA ARG A 414 10.21 -23.62 12.75
C ARG A 414 10.53 -24.86 11.94
N ARG A 415 10.62 -24.66 10.62
CA ARG A 415 11.16 -25.64 9.69
C ARG A 415 12.68 -25.76 9.82
N ARG A 416 13.23 -26.93 9.48
CA ARG A 416 14.67 -27.20 9.48
C ARG A 416 15.35 -26.63 8.23
N ALA A 417 14.66 -26.68 7.10
CA ALA A 417 15.15 -26.15 5.83
C ALA A 417 15.38 -24.63 5.90
N VAL A 418 16.55 -24.19 5.40
CA VAL A 418 16.79 -22.79 5.05
C VAL A 418 16.17 -22.59 3.66
N GLU A 419 15.22 -21.68 3.57
CA GLU A 419 14.47 -21.40 2.34
C GLU A 419 14.57 -19.91 2.03
N ARG A 420 14.81 -19.57 0.76
CA ARG A 420 14.97 -18.17 0.31
C ARG A 420 16.12 -17.44 1.03
N HIS A 421 16.18 -16.14 0.78
CA HIS A 421 17.06 -15.19 1.43
C HIS A 421 16.41 -13.81 1.43
N LYS A 422 16.90 -12.94 2.31
CA LYS A 422 16.71 -11.48 2.23
C LYS A 422 18.08 -10.84 2.10
N SER A 423 18.14 -9.55 1.80
CA SER A 423 19.42 -8.85 1.78
C SER A 423 19.38 -7.43 2.30
N LEU A 424 20.56 -6.97 2.71
CA LEU A 424 20.86 -5.57 2.92
C LEU A 424 21.61 -5.07 1.69
N LEU A 425 21.03 -4.09 1.00
CA LEU A 425 21.61 -3.43 -0.17
C LEU A 425 22.36 -2.18 0.27
N ARG A 426 23.58 -1.97 -0.21
CA ARG A 426 24.25 -0.66 -0.15
C ARG A 426 23.71 0.19 -1.29
N LEU A 427 23.02 1.29 -0.99
CA LEU A 427 22.21 2.01 -1.99
C LEU A 427 23.03 2.58 -3.15
N GLU A 428 24.30 2.92 -2.93
CA GLU A 428 25.22 3.37 -3.98
C GLU A 428 25.56 2.28 -5.02
N ALA A 429 25.39 0.99 -4.67
CA ALA A 429 25.77 -0.15 -5.48
C ALA A 429 24.63 -0.68 -6.38
N ALA A 430 23.40 -0.21 -6.19
CA ALA A 430 22.25 -0.58 -7.02
C ALA A 430 22.43 -0.11 -8.47
N GLU A 431 22.12 -0.98 -9.44
CA GLU A 431 22.12 -0.67 -10.87
C GLU A 431 21.13 0.48 -11.17
N ARG A 432 21.42 1.34 -12.17
CA ARG A 432 20.62 2.53 -12.49
C ARG A 432 19.16 2.22 -12.85
N SER A 433 18.89 1.05 -13.43
CA SER A 433 17.53 0.57 -13.75
C SER A 433 16.71 0.16 -12.52
N LEU A 434 17.37 -0.10 -11.39
CA LEU A 434 16.77 -0.51 -10.12
C LEU A 434 15.96 -1.81 -10.18
N VAL A 435 16.27 -2.70 -11.14
CA VAL A 435 15.69 -4.05 -11.22
C VAL A 435 15.88 -4.77 -9.89
N ASN A 436 14.80 -5.30 -9.35
CA ASN A 436 14.83 -6.04 -8.10
C ASN A 436 13.87 -7.23 -8.09
N SER A 437 14.22 -8.22 -7.28
CA SER A 437 13.37 -9.36 -6.91
C SER A 437 12.89 -9.20 -5.47
N VAL A 438 12.30 -8.03 -5.17
CA VAL A 438 11.82 -7.59 -3.85
C VAL A 438 12.96 -7.41 -2.84
N HIS A 439 13.63 -8.48 -2.42
CA HIS A 439 14.64 -8.42 -1.36
C HIS A 439 16.09 -8.37 -1.88
N HIS A 440 16.27 -8.28 -3.20
CA HIS A 440 17.55 -8.31 -3.91
C HIS A 440 17.49 -7.38 -5.10
N PHE A 441 18.57 -6.64 -5.35
CA PHE A 441 18.70 -5.73 -6.49
C PHE A 441 19.80 -6.22 -7.43
N GLU A 442 19.66 -5.89 -8.71
CA GLU A 442 20.79 -5.91 -9.62
C GLU A 442 21.81 -4.85 -9.19
N LEU A 443 23.09 -5.22 -9.29
CA LEU A 443 24.20 -4.39 -8.83
C LEU A 443 24.95 -3.82 -10.04
N ARG A 444 25.54 -2.63 -9.85
CA ARG A 444 26.43 -2.01 -10.84
C ARG A 444 27.63 -2.90 -11.13
N GLU A 445 28.20 -2.71 -12.32
CA GLU A 445 29.49 -3.29 -12.69
C GLU A 445 30.56 -3.02 -11.61
N GLY A 446 31.41 -4.02 -11.34
CA GLY A 446 32.41 -3.97 -10.28
C GLY A 446 31.86 -4.11 -8.84
N LYS A 447 30.54 -4.24 -8.65
CA LYS A 447 29.93 -4.59 -7.36
C LYS A 447 29.46 -6.04 -7.33
N ARG A 448 29.50 -6.67 -6.16
CA ARG A 448 29.06 -8.08 -5.98
C ARG A 448 28.20 -8.28 -4.73
N GLY A 449 27.45 -9.38 -4.73
CA GLY A 449 26.80 -9.90 -3.54
C GLY A 449 27.74 -10.75 -2.68
N GLU A 450 27.45 -10.87 -1.38
CA GLU A 450 28.13 -11.78 -0.46
C GLU A 450 27.12 -12.44 0.50
N TRP A 451 27.32 -13.73 0.79
CA TRP A 451 26.47 -14.48 1.72
C TRP A 451 27.03 -14.43 3.14
N ASN A 452 26.30 -13.84 4.09
CA ASN A 452 26.69 -13.87 5.48
C ASN A 452 26.06 -15.09 6.18
N ARG A 453 26.89 -16.08 6.52
CA ARG A 453 26.48 -17.33 7.20
C ARG A 453 26.41 -17.22 8.73
N ARG A 454 26.79 -16.08 9.31
CA ARG A 454 26.78 -15.85 10.77
C ARG A 454 25.41 -15.36 11.27
N ALA A 455 24.58 -14.82 10.39
CA ALA A 455 23.24 -14.34 10.68
C ALA A 455 22.23 -14.96 9.71
N ARG A 456 20.95 -14.93 10.10
CA ARG A 456 19.82 -15.44 9.34
C ARG A 456 18.63 -14.50 9.51
N VAL A 457 17.58 -14.69 8.71
CA VAL A 457 16.27 -14.11 8.97
C VAL A 457 15.37 -15.17 9.61
N ASN A 458 14.86 -14.90 10.80
CA ASN A 458 13.72 -15.61 11.35
C ASN A 458 12.45 -15.03 10.68
N HIS A 459 11.79 -15.81 9.83
CA HIS A 459 10.62 -15.36 9.07
C HIS A 459 9.37 -16.02 9.64
N TYR A 460 8.51 -15.24 10.30
CA TYR A 460 7.26 -15.67 10.95
C TYR A 460 6.13 -15.86 9.92
N LYS A 461 6.45 -16.62 8.87
CA LYS A 461 5.66 -16.81 7.65
C LYS A 461 4.31 -17.44 7.89
N PHE A 462 4.29 -18.55 8.64
CA PHE A 462 3.12 -19.40 8.87
C PHE A 462 2.57 -19.13 10.27
N GLN A 463 1.94 -17.96 10.44
CA GLN A 463 1.30 -17.55 11.68
C GLN A 463 0.03 -18.37 11.98
N ALA A 464 -0.61 -18.09 13.12
CA ALA A 464 -1.98 -18.50 13.41
C ALA A 464 -2.91 -18.26 12.20
N TRP A 465 -3.92 -19.12 12.03
CA TRP A 465 -4.65 -19.20 10.76
C TRP A 465 -5.35 -17.88 10.38
N ASP A 466 -5.94 -17.19 11.35
CA ASP A 466 -6.67 -15.95 11.08
C ASP A 466 -5.77 -14.78 10.66
N GLU A 467 -4.48 -14.84 11.00
CA GLU A 467 -3.45 -13.96 10.45
C GLU A 467 -3.00 -14.43 9.07
N PHE A 468 -2.70 -15.73 8.94
CA PHE A 468 -2.18 -16.29 7.68
C PHE A 468 -3.16 -16.10 6.51
N ARG A 469 -4.46 -16.27 6.73
CA ARG A 469 -5.50 -16.16 5.70
C ARG A 469 -5.61 -14.74 5.10
N LEU A 470 -5.14 -13.69 5.79
CA LEU A 470 -5.15 -12.33 5.26
C LEU A 470 -4.25 -12.21 4.02
N LYS A 471 -3.16 -13.00 3.95
CA LYS A 471 -2.24 -13.07 2.80
C LYS A 471 -2.92 -13.55 1.50
N PHE A 472 -4.16 -14.04 1.54
CA PHE A 472 -4.95 -14.39 0.35
C PHE A 472 -5.62 -13.19 -0.33
N ARG A 473 -5.91 -12.10 0.41
CA ARG A 473 -6.76 -11.01 -0.10
C ARG A 473 -6.02 -10.02 -0.99
N ARG A 474 -4.82 -9.57 -0.59
CA ARG A 474 -4.01 -8.61 -1.37
C ARG A 474 -2.53 -9.00 -1.32
N ARG A 475 -1.97 -9.48 -2.44
CA ARG A 475 -0.51 -9.62 -2.63
C ARG A 475 0.05 -8.36 -3.29
N VAL A 476 1.18 -7.87 -2.80
CA VAL A 476 1.78 -6.58 -3.23
C VAL A 476 2.85 -6.67 -4.33
N SER A 477 3.54 -7.81 -4.51
CA SER A 477 4.49 -7.99 -5.63
C SER A 477 3.79 -7.96 -6.99
N ALA A 478 4.41 -7.26 -7.94
CA ALA A 478 3.90 -7.02 -9.29
C ALA A 478 3.71 -8.29 -10.13
N TYR A 479 4.58 -9.28 -9.95
CA TYR A 479 4.64 -10.48 -10.80
C TYR A 479 4.11 -11.75 -10.13
N VAL A 480 3.84 -11.71 -8.82
CA VAL A 480 3.30 -12.87 -8.10
C VAL A 480 1.77 -12.92 -8.23
N ALA A 481 1.30 -14.00 -8.85
CA ALA A 481 -0.13 -14.30 -8.99
C ALA A 481 -0.83 -14.41 -7.62
N ASP A 482 -2.09 -13.96 -7.58
CA ASP A 482 -2.92 -14.08 -6.38
C ASP A 482 -3.22 -15.54 -6.03
N TRP A 483 -3.39 -15.80 -4.72
CA TRP A 483 -3.58 -17.15 -4.21
C TRP A 483 -4.79 -17.84 -4.81
N THR A 484 -5.86 -17.07 -5.01
CA THR A 484 -7.14 -17.47 -5.62
C THR A 484 -7.00 -17.91 -7.07
N HIS A 485 -5.95 -17.47 -7.79
CA HIS A 485 -5.71 -17.90 -9.17
C HIS A 485 -5.10 -19.30 -9.17
N ARG A 486 -5.59 -20.19 -10.04
CA ARG A 486 -5.12 -21.59 -10.16
C ARG A 486 -3.85 -21.73 -11.01
N VAL A 487 -2.84 -20.91 -10.72
CA VAL A 487 -1.55 -20.87 -11.44
C VAL A 487 -0.36 -20.96 -10.48
N ASN A 488 0.79 -21.44 -10.97
CA ASN A 488 2.04 -21.59 -10.21
C ASN A 488 1.85 -22.34 -8.87
N LEU A 489 1.10 -23.44 -8.89
CA LEU A 489 0.76 -24.22 -7.68
C LEU A 489 1.99 -24.81 -6.97
N GLN A 490 3.07 -25.06 -7.70
CA GLN A 490 4.35 -25.55 -7.17
C GLN A 490 5.31 -24.43 -6.75
N SER A 491 4.94 -23.14 -6.83
CA SER A 491 5.83 -22.05 -6.41
C SER A 491 6.11 -22.11 -4.90
N LYS A 492 7.37 -21.80 -4.53
CA LYS A 492 7.79 -21.56 -3.14
C LYS A 492 7.06 -20.36 -2.49
N ASP A 493 6.36 -19.54 -3.27
CA ASP A 493 5.46 -18.48 -2.79
C ASP A 493 4.16 -19.02 -2.18
N ARG A 494 3.79 -20.27 -2.49
CA ARG A 494 2.62 -20.94 -1.91
C ARG A 494 3.03 -21.77 -0.69
N THR A 495 2.06 -22.00 0.18
CA THR A 495 2.20 -22.88 1.34
C THR A 495 2.09 -24.32 0.87
N PRO A 496 3.06 -25.20 1.19
CA PRO A 496 2.98 -26.60 0.83
C PRO A 496 1.67 -27.25 1.33
N GLY A 497 0.93 -27.86 0.41
CA GLY A 497 -0.35 -28.53 0.69
C GLY A 497 -1.56 -27.60 0.92
N LEU A 498 -1.43 -26.29 0.66
CA LEU A 498 -2.56 -25.34 0.72
C LEU A 498 -3.10 -25.06 -0.69
N GLY A 499 -4.42 -24.97 -0.81
CA GLY A 499 -5.12 -24.74 -2.08
C GLY A 499 -5.12 -23.28 -2.54
N PHE A 500 -6.18 -22.90 -3.27
CA PHE A 500 -6.43 -21.54 -3.75
C PHE A 500 -7.46 -20.79 -2.89
N ASP A 501 -8.23 -21.49 -2.06
CA ASP A 501 -9.23 -20.91 -1.16
C ASP A 501 -8.68 -20.71 0.27
N PRO A 502 -9.14 -19.68 1.00
CA PRO A 502 -8.76 -19.42 2.40
C PRO A 502 -9.51 -20.34 3.37
N VAL A 503 -9.32 -21.66 3.22
CA VAL A 503 -9.86 -22.70 4.13
C VAL A 503 -8.75 -23.23 5.03
N GLN A 504 -8.98 -23.29 6.34
CA GLN A 504 -7.98 -23.73 7.32
C GLN A 504 -7.63 -25.22 7.13
N PRO A 505 -6.36 -25.58 6.91
CA PRO A 505 -5.95 -26.98 6.87
C PRO A 505 -6.08 -27.66 8.23
N ALA A 506 -6.49 -28.93 8.22
CA ALA A 506 -6.51 -29.77 9.42
C ALA A 506 -5.15 -29.74 10.15
N GLY A 507 -5.20 -29.52 11.46
CA GLY A 507 -4.03 -29.45 12.33
C GLY A 507 -3.11 -28.25 12.08
N TRP A 508 -3.56 -27.15 11.44
CA TRP A 508 -2.73 -25.98 11.11
C TRP A 508 -1.81 -25.53 12.25
N ALA A 509 -2.33 -25.41 13.47
CA ALA A 509 -1.60 -24.95 14.64
C ALA A 509 -0.32 -25.77 14.95
N ALA A 510 -0.30 -27.06 14.61
CA ALA A 510 0.84 -27.96 14.82
C ALA A 510 1.77 -28.10 13.59
N LYS A 511 1.44 -27.47 12.45
CA LYS A 511 2.28 -27.57 11.24
C LYS A 511 3.59 -26.79 11.37
N PHE A 512 4.56 -27.17 10.55
CA PHE A 512 5.86 -26.49 10.41
C PHE A 512 6.73 -26.44 11.68
N CYS A 513 6.49 -27.32 12.66
CA CYS A 513 7.34 -27.52 13.83
C CYS A 513 8.32 -28.70 13.64
N GLU A 514 9.43 -28.45 12.94
CA GLU A 514 10.51 -29.44 12.73
C GLU A 514 11.70 -29.23 13.69
N VAL A 515 11.81 -28.03 14.27
CA VAL A 515 12.80 -27.60 15.26
C VAL A 515 12.11 -26.63 16.23
N ASN A 516 12.26 -26.84 17.54
CA ASN A 516 11.95 -25.84 18.55
C ASN A 516 13.16 -24.90 18.70
N ASP A 517 13.02 -23.65 18.25
CA ASP A 517 14.08 -22.64 18.21
C ASP A 517 13.62 -21.41 19.02
N THR A 518 13.95 -21.42 20.31
CA THR A 518 13.55 -20.39 21.27
C THR A 518 14.55 -19.23 21.36
N LEU A 519 15.65 -19.27 20.60
CA LEU A 519 16.80 -18.39 20.80
C LEU A 519 16.42 -16.91 20.77
N LEU A 520 15.67 -16.47 19.76
CA LEU A 520 15.28 -15.06 19.64
C LEU A 520 14.31 -14.64 20.75
N ARG A 521 13.36 -15.50 21.14
CA ARG A 521 12.45 -15.27 22.28
C ARG A 521 13.24 -15.05 23.57
N ASP A 522 14.14 -15.98 23.88
CA ASP A 522 14.84 -15.99 25.17
C ASP A 522 15.82 -14.80 25.27
N VAL A 523 16.41 -14.40 24.14
CA VAL A 523 17.24 -13.20 24.00
C VAL A 523 16.44 -11.91 24.19
N THR A 524 15.35 -11.75 23.46
CA THR A 524 14.51 -10.54 23.53
C THR A 524 13.88 -10.38 24.91
N ARG A 525 13.50 -11.48 25.58
CA ARG A 525 13.11 -11.45 27.01
C ARG A 525 14.20 -10.87 27.88
N ARG A 526 15.46 -11.31 27.77
CA ARG A 526 16.57 -10.74 28.54
C ARG A 526 16.79 -9.25 28.24
N TRP A 527 16.74 -8.88 26.96
CA TRP A 527 17.01 -7.51 26.50
C TRP A 527 15.93 -6.50 26.89
N PHE A 528 14.68 -6.93 27.00
CA PHE A 528 13.53 -6.02 27.20
C PHE A 528 12.75 -6.25 28.51
N ALA A 529 13.06 -7.28 29.32
CA ALA A 529 12.40 -7.50 30.62
C ALA A 529 12.53 -6.30 31.58
N ALA A 530 13.67 -5.61 31.57
CA ALA A 530 13.91 -4.45 32.42
C ALA A 530 13.05 -3.20 32.09
N ALA A 531 12.36 -3.19 30.92
CA ALA A 531 11.43 -2.12 30.55
C ALA A 531 10.00 -2.34 31.08
N GLY A 532 9.71 -3.51 31.66
CA GLY A 532 8.35 -3.94 31.99
C GLY A 532 7.74 -3.35 33.27
N GLU A 533 8.55 -3.04 34.29
CA GLU A 533 8.01 -2.69 35.62
C GLU A 533 7.52 -1.24 35.75
N SER A 534 8.05 -0.30 34.98
CA SER A 534 7.62 1.11 35.03
C SER A 534 6.45 1.46 34.11
N GLN A 535 6.11 0.60 33.13
CA GLN A 535 5.03 0.86 32.17
C GLN A 535 3.76 0.04 32.38
N LEU A 536 3.81 -1.11 33.08
CA LEU A 536 2.59 -1.90 33.37
C LEU A 536 1.66 -1.27 34.42
N GLN A 537 2.14 -0.31 35.23
CA GLN A 537 1.29 0.39 36.21
C GLN A 537 0.51 1.59 35.63
N ALA A 538 0.86 2.06 34.42
CA ALA A 538 0.17 3.17 33.74
C ALA A 538 -0.94 2.69 32.77
N ALA A 539 -1.27 1.39 32.80
CA ALA A 539 -2.28 0.76 31.95
C ALA A 539 -3.31 -0.05 32.76
N ARG A 540 -3.71 0.50 33.92
CA ARG A 540 -4.89 0.10 34.69
C ARG A 540 -5.82 1.29 34.87
#